data_AF-A0A963XLS1-F1
#
_entry.id   AF-A0A963XLS1-F1
#
_cell.length_a   1.000
_cell.length_b   1.000
_cell.length_c   1.000
_cell.angle_alpha   90.00
_cell.angle_beta   90.00
_cell.angle_gamma   90.00
#
_symmetry.space_group_name_H-M   'P 1'
#
loop_
_entity.id
_entity.type
_entity.pdbx_description
1 polymer ?
#
loop_
_entity_poly.entity_id
_entity_poly.type
_entity_poly.pdbx_seq_one_letter_code
_entity_poly.pdbx_strand_id
1 'polypeptide(L)'
;MATKASRSAARLMMAPAVILLLGWMLVPLVMTLWFSFRNYQPLRGGDLGFAGFDNYVRFVTSSSFWPAIGATLIIVVGALVITVVFGVLLALLLDQPMWGQGIVRILVIAPFFVM
;
A
#
# COMPACT_ATOMS: atom_id res chain seq x y z
N MET A 1 -6.98 33.33 12.59
CA MET A 1 -5.98 32.88 13.59
C MET A 1 -6.66 31.87 14.51
N ALA A 2 -6.48 30.57 14.30
CA ALA A 2 -7.08 29.55 15.17
C ALA A 2 -6.32 29.56 16.52
N THR A 3 -6.99 29.95 17.60
CA THR A 3 -6.43 29.97 18.96
C THR A 3 -6.02 28.55 19.38
N LYS A 4 -4.93 28.43 20.16
CA LYS A 4 -4.35 27.13 20.58
C LYS A 4 -5.38 26.15 21.18
N ALA A 5 -6.43 26.67 21.83
CA ALA A 5 -7.54 25.92 22.38
C ALA A 5 -8.35 25.15 21.31
N SER A 6 -8.58 25.74 20.13
CA SER A 6 -9.32 25.10 19.03
C SER A 6 -8.54 23.91 18.42
N ARG A 7 -7.20 24.01 18.34
CA ARG A 7 -6.35 22.88 17.88
C ARG A 7 -6.31 21.72 18.87
N SER A 8 -6.35 22.00 20.17
CA SER A 8 -6.39 20.97 21.22
C SER A 8 -7.73 20.22 21.21
N ALA A 9 -8.84 20.95 21.13
CA ALA A 9 -10.18 20.37 21.04
C ALA A 9 -10.34 19.51 19.78
N ALA A 10 -9.89 19.99 18.61
CA ALA A 10 -9.92 19.23 17.37
C ALA A 10 -9.10 17.92 17.44
N ARG A 11 -7.92 17.93 18.08
CA ARG A 11 -7.12 16.71 18.28
C ARG A 11 -7.79 15.71 19.21
N LEU A 12 -8.45 16.18 20.26
CA LEU A 12 -9.19 15.33 21.20
C LEU A 12 -10.39 14.66 20.54
N MET A 13 -11.07 15.37 19.63
CA MET A 13 -12.18 14.81 18.84
C MET A 13 -11.71 13.81 17.77
N MET A 14 -10.52 14.02 17.19
CA MET A 14 -9.93 13.07 16.21
C MET A 14 -9.21 11.88 16.87
N ALA A 15 -8.77 12.02 18.12
CA ALA A 15 -8.02 11.00 18.85
C ALA A 15 -8.67 9.60 18.83
N PRO A 16 -9.98 9.41 19.10
CA PRO A 16 -10.57 8.07 19.09
C PRO A 16 -10.52 7.41 17.70
N ALA A 17 -10.75 8.17 16.62
CA ALA A 17 -10.67 7.65 15.26
C ALA A 17 -9.21 7.26 14.90
N VAL A 18 -8.25 8.13 15.23
CA VAL A 18 -6.83 7.86 14.96
C VAL A 18 -6.33 6.65 15.76
N ILE A 19 -6.68 6.56 17.04
CA ILE A 19 -6.29 5.42 17.89
C ILE A 19 -6.88 4.12 17.35
N LEU A 20 -8.15 4.13 16.92
CA LEU A 20 -8.80 2.95 16.36
C LEU A 20 -8.14 2.52 15.05
N LEU A 21 -7.89 3.45 14.12
CA LEU A 21 -7.21 3.15 12.85
C LEU A 21 -5.78 2.66 13.07
N LEU A 22 -5.03 3.29 13.98
CA LEU A 22 -3.68 2.87 14.32
C LEU A 22 -3.69 1.48 14.98
N GLY A 23 -4.58 1.23 15.94
CA GLY A 23 -4.72 -0.08 16.57
C GLY A 23 -5.03 -1.16 15.52
N TRP A 24 -5.97 -0.87 14.63
CA TRP A 24 -6.35 -1.78 13.54
C TRP A 24 -5.20 -2.13 12.60
N MET A 25 -4.31 -1.16 12.30
CA MET A 25 -3.15 -1.40 11.44
C MET A 25 -1.97 -2.03 12.20
N LEU A 26 -1.70 -1.58 13.42
CA LEU A 26 -0.51 -1.98 14.18
C LEU A 26 -0.64 -3.38 14.78
N VAL A 27 -1.82 -3.78 15.23
CA VAL A 27 -2.04 -5.12 15.80
C VAL A 27 -1.64 -6.23 14.81
N PRO A 28 -2.18 -6.30 13.57
CA PRO A 28 -1.79 -7.34 12.62
C PRO A 28 -0.32 -7.21 12.18
N LEU A 29 0.23 -6.00 12.11
CA LEU A 29 1.64 -5.79 11.80
C LEU A 29 2.55 -6.39 12.88
N VAL A 30 2.26 -6.11 14.15
CA VAL A 30 3.01 -6.68 15.28
C VAL A 30 2.87 -8.20 15.33
N MET A 31 1.68 -8.73 15.07
CA MET A 31 1.48 -10.18 14.96
C MET A 31 2.30 -10.79 13.82
N THR A 32 2.35 -10.13 12.66
CA THR A 32 3.14 -10.60 11.50
C THR A 32 4.63 -10.62 11.82
N LEU A 33 5.13 -9.56 12.47
CA LEU A 33 6.51 -9.51 12.95
C LEU A 33 6.79 -10.56 14.02
N TRP A 34 5.84 -10.84 14.92
CA TRP A 34 6.01 -11.89 15.92
C TRP A 34 6.07 -13.28 15.28
N PHE A 35 5.21 -13.55 14.30
CA PHE A 35 5.18 -14.82 13.58
C PHE A 35 6.38 -15.02 12.67
N SER A 36 7.01 -13.96 12.15
CA SER A 36 8.20 -14.11 11.30
C SER A 36 9.40 -14.72 12.04
N PHE A 37 9.47 -14.59 13.38
CA PHE A 37 10.49 -15.23 14.22
C PHE A 37 10.10 -16.63 14.71
N ARG A 38 8.90 -17.14 14.38
CA ARG A 38 8.42 -18.46 14.78
C ARG A 38 8.23 -19.38 13.58
N ASN A 39 8.35 -20.68 13.81
CA ASN A 39 7.95 -21.68 12.82
C ASN A 39 6.45 -21.91 12.93
N TYR A 40 5.66 -20.94 12.46
CA TYR A 40 4.21 -20.99 12.53
C TYR A 40 3.61 -21.60 11.24
N GLN A 41 2.97 -22.76 11.36
CA GLN A 41 2.32 -23.45 10.23
C GLN A 41 0.81 -23.59 10.48
N PRO A 42 0.00 -22.60 10.05
CA PRO A 42 -1.43 -22.55 10.35
C PRO A 42 -2.23 -23.77 9.87
N LEU A 43 -1.76 -24.42 8.81
CA LEU A 43 -2.50 -25.45 8.07
C LEU A 43 -2.04 -26.89 8.37
N ARG A 44 -0.87 -27.09 8.98
CA ARG A 44 -0.23 -28.43 9.03
C ARG A 44 0.50 -28.81 10.32
N GLY A 45 0.69 -27.91 11.29
CA GLY A 45 1.50 -28.26 12.47
C GLY A 45 1.41 -27.35 13.69
N GLY A 46 0.58 -26.30 13.68
CA GLY A 46 0.52 -25.36 14.80
C GLY A 46 1.81 -24.54 14.94
N ASP A 47 2.09 -24.08 16.16
CA ASP A 47 3.33 -23.36 16.49
C ASP A 47 4.45 -24.37 16.81
N LEU A 48 5.42 -24.49 15.90
CA LEU A 48 6.56 -25.40 16.03
C LEU A 48 7.71 -24.79 16.86
N GLY A 49 7.48 -23.63 17.48
CA GLY A 49 8.44 -22.97 18.36
C GLY A 49 9.18 -21.79 17.73
N PHE A 50 10.10 -21.22 18.51
CA PHE A 50 10.88 -20.05 18.11
C PHE A 50 11.99 -20.43 17.13
N ALA A 51 11.96 -19.85 15.93
CA ALA A 51 12.91 -20.10 14.84
C ALA A 51 14.02 -19.03 14.77
N GLY A 52 13.88 -17.93 15.51
CA GLY A 52 14.80 -16.80 15.45
C GLY A 52 14.88 -16.23 14.03
N PHE A 53 16.09 -16.13 13.48
CA PHE A 53 16.32 -15.57 12.14
C PHE A 53 16.34 -16.63 11.02
N ASP A 54 16.12 -17.90 11.33
CA ASP A 54 16.24 -19.00 10.35
C ASP A 54 15.29 -18.83 9.16
N ASN A 55 14.07 -18.33 9.42
CA ASN A 55 13.08 -18.00 8.39
C ASN A 55 13.62 -16.98 7.36
N TYR A 56 14.38 -15.98 7.81
CA TYR A 56 14.93 -14.95 6.94
C TYR A 56 16.10 -15.48 6.11
N VAL A 57 16.98 -16.27 6.72
CA VAL A 57 18.09 -16.93 6.01
C VAL A 57 17.52 -17.83 4.91
N ARG A 58 16.58 -18.71 5.27
CA ARG A 58 15.91 -19.62 4.33
C ARG A 58 15.24 -18.88 3.17
N PHE A 59 14.65 -17.72 3.44
CA PHE A 59 14.01 -16.90 2.42
C PHE A 59 15.03 -16.30 1.45
N VAL A 60 16.09 -15.67 1.97
CA VAL A 60 17.12 -15.01 1.15
C VAL A 60 17.98 -16.01 0.37
N THR A 61 18.23 -17.20 0.93
CA THR A 61 18.96 -18.27 0.24
C THR A 61 18.10 -19.06 -0.74
N SER A 62 16.79 -18.78 -0.83
CA SER A 62 15.93 -19.48 -1.78
C SER A 62 16.23 -19.05 -3.22
N SER A 63 16.18 -20.01 -4.15
CA SER A 63 16.42 -19.76 -5.58
C SER A 63 15.38 -18.85 -6.22
N SER A 64 14.22 -18.67 -5.58
CA SER A 64 13.11 -17.85 -6.08
C SER A 64 13.12 -16.42 -5.56
N PHE A 65 13.83 -16.11 -4.48
CA PHE A 65 13.76 -14.80 -3.83
C PHE A 65 14.24 -13.64 -4.72
N TRP A 66 15.47 -13.73 -5.24
CA TRP A 66 16.03 -12.68 -6.10
C TRP A 66 15.28 -12.52 -7.43
N PRO A 67 14.92 -13.62 -8.15
CA PRO A 67 14.06 -13.51 -9.31
C PRO A 67 12.69 -12.88 -9.01
N ALA A 68 12.08 -13.19 -7.87
CA ALA A 68 10.81 -12.60 -7.48
C ALA A 68 10.93 -11.09 -7.24
N ILE A 69 11.97 -10.64 -6.53
CA ILE A 69 12.26 -9.21 -6.34
C ILE A 69 12.46 -8.51 -7.69
N GLY A 70 13.25 -9.10 -8.58
CA GLY A 70 13.50 -8.56 -9.92
C GLY A 70 12.20 -8.41 -10.73
N ALA A 71 11.36 -9.45 -10.74
CA ALA A 71 10.08 -9.42 -11.43
C ALA A 71 9.15 -8.33 -10.86
N THR A 72 9.02 -8.23 -9.54
CA THR A 72 8.21 -7.17 -8.90
C THR A 72 8.74 -5.78 -9.22
N LEU A 73 10.06 -5.57 -9.17
CA LEU A 73 10.67 -4.28 -9.51
C LEU A 73 10.43 -3.92 -10.97
N ILE A 74 10.58 -4.86 -11.90
CA ILE A 74 10.30 -4.64 -13.33
C ILE A 74 8.85 -4.23 -13.54
N ILE A 75 7.91 -4.93 -12.90
CA ILE A 75 6.48 -4.62 -12.99
C ILE A 75 6.19 -3.24 -12.41
N VAL A 76 6.68 -2.94 -11.21
CA VAL A 76 6.41 -1.66 -10.52
C VAL A 76 7.02 -0.48 -11.29
N VAL A 77 8.29 -0.58 -11.67
CA VAL A 77 8.98 0.50 -12.41
C VAL A 77 8.39 0.66 -13.79
N GLY A 78 8.13 -0.44 -14.50
CA GLY A 78 7.49 -0.40 -15.82
C GLY A 78 6.10 0.24 -15.75
N ALA A 79 5.26 -0.19 -14.80
CA ALA A 79 3.93 0.40 -14.59
C ALA A 79 4.02 1.88 -14.20
N LEU A 80 4.96 2.26 -13.34
CA LEU A 80 5.16 3.66 -12.95
C LEU A 80 5.55 4.52 -14.16
N VAL A 81 6.51 4.08 -14.97
CA VAL A 81 6.96 4.82 -16.16
C VAL A 81 5.79 4.97 -17.14
N ILE A 82 5.06 3.89 -17.43
CA ILE A 82 3.91 3.92 -18.33
C ILE A 82 2.84 4.87 -17.79
N THR A 83 2.43 4.73 -16.53
CA THR A 83 1.35 5.54 -15.95
C THR A 83 1.70 7.02 -15.84
N VAL A 84 2.96 7.36 -15.51
CA VAL A 84 3.42 8.75 -15.48
C VAL A 84 3.47 9.35 -16.88
N VAL A 85 4.10 8.66 -17.84
CA VAL A 85 4.25 9.18 -19.21
C VAL A 85 2.88 9.32 -19.88
N PHE A 86 2.08 8.26 -19.92
CA PHE A 86 0.76 8.31 -20.54
C PHE A 86 -0.21 9.21 -19.76
N GLY A 87 -0.14 9.21 -18.42
CA GLY A 87 -0.97 10.08 -17.59
C GLY A 87 -0.71 11.56 -17.86
N VAL A 88 0.56 11.97 -17.98
CA VAL A 88 0.93 13.36 -18.32
C VAL A 88 0.53 13.70 -19.75
N LEU A 89 0.76 12.81 -20.71
CA LEU A 89 0.35 13.04 -22.10
C LEU A 89 -1.17 13.24 -22.24
N LEU A 90 -1.96 12.38 -21.58
CA LEU A 90 -3.41 12.51 -21.55
C LEU A 90 -3.85 13.78 -20.82
N ALA A 91 -3.19 14.15 -19.71
CA ALA A 91 -3.49 15.39 -18.99
C ALA A 91 -3.30 16.62 -19.89
N LEU A 92 -2.18 16.69 -20.62
CA LEU A 92 -1.90 17.80 -21.55
C LEU A 92 -2.93 17.87 -22.69
N LEU A 93 -3.37 16.72 -23.21
CA LEU A 93 -4.39 16.68 -24.26
C LEU A 93 -5.75 17.16 -23.74
N LEU A 94 -6.11 16.79 -22.51
CA LEU A 94 -7.41 17.13 -21.88
C LEU A 94 -7.46 18.56 -21.33
N ASP A 95 -6.32 19.24 -21.22
CA ASP A 95 -6.23 20.63 -20.77
C ASP A 95 -6.56 21.64 -21.89
N GLN A 96 -6.47 21.23 -23.16
CA GLN A 96 -6.78 22.10 -24.29
C GLN A 96 -8.29 22.25 -24.52
N PRO A 97 -8.77 23.44 -24.98
CA PRO A 97 -10.17 23.64 -25.37
C PRO A 97 -10.57 22.68 -26.50
N MET A 98 -11.42 21.71 -26.20
CA MET A 98 -11.94 20.71 -27.14
C MET A 98 -13.47 20.68 -27.13
N TRP A 99 -14.09 20.31 -28.25
CA TRP A 99 -15.54 20.10 -28.28
C TRP A 99 -15.87 18.76 -27.61
N GLY A 100 -16.69 18.78 -26.55
CA GLY A 100 -17.13 17.56 -25.86
C GLY A 100 -16.25 17.14 -24.68
N GLN A 101 -15.40 18.03 -24.15
CA GLN A 101 -14.48 17.78 -23.02
C GLN A 101 -15.11 17.04 -21.83
N GLY A 102 -16.36 17.37 -21.46
CA GLY A 102 -17.02 16.76 -20.30
C GLY A 102 -17.17 15.24 -20.45
N ILE A 103 -17.59 14.77 -21.63
CA ILE A 103 -17.78 13.35 -21.90
C ILE A 103 -16.43 12.62 -21.90
N VAL A 104 -15.42 13.21 -22.54
CA VAL A 104 -14.08 12.61 -22.62
C VAL A 104 -13.44 12.48 -21.23
N ARG A 105 -13.54 13.50 -20.37
CA ARG A 105 -13.02 13.44 -18.99
C ARG A 105 -13.72 12.36 -18.16
N ILE A 106 -15.04 12.22 -18.30
CA ILE A 106 -15.79 11.18 -17.59
C ILE A 106 -15.34 9.79 -18.05
N LEU A 107 -15.19 9.55 -19.36
CA LEU A 107 -14.75 8.26 -19.89
C LEU A 107 -13.34 7.87 -19.43
N VAL A 108 -12.42 8.84 -19.32
CA VAL A 108 -11.05 8.59 -18.83
C VAL A 108 -11.03 8.28 -17.33
N ILE A 109 -11.92 8.89 -16.54
CA ILE A 109 -12.00 8.65 -15.08
C ILE A 109 -12.87 7.43 -14.76
N ALA A 110 -13.81 7.06 -15.64
CA ALA A 110 -14.78 5.98 -15.44
C ALA A 110 -14.18 4.65 -14.92
N PRO A 111 -13.03 4.16 -15.41
CA PRO A 111 -12.42 2.91 -14.93
C PRO A 111 -12.12 2.92 -13.42
N PHE A 112 -11.86 4.10 -12.84
CA PHE A 112 -11.62 4.23 -11.40
C PHE A 112 -12.83 3.80 -10.56
N PHE A 113 -14.06 3.92 -11.09
CA PHE A 113 -15.28 3.53 -10.38
C PHE A 113 -15.61 2.03 -10.50
N VAL A 114 -14.86 1.28 -11.31
CA VAL A 114 -15.09 -0.15 -11.56
C VAL A 114 -14.19 -1.03 -10.66
N MET A 115 -13.25 -0.43 -9.91
CA MET A 115 -12.41 -1.11 -8.92
C MET A 115 -13.08 -1.15 -7.55
#